data_AF-A0A1Y1RY24-F1
#
_entry.id   AF-A0A1Y1RY24-F1
#
_cell.length_a   1.000
_cell.length_b   1.000
_cell.length_c   1.000
_cell.angle_alpha   90.00
_cell.angle_beta   90.00
_cell.angle_gamma   90.00
#
_symmetry.space_group_name_H-M   'P 1'
#
loop_
_entity.id
_entity.type
_entity.pdbx_description
1 polymer ?
#
loop_
_entity_poly.entity_id
_entity_poly.type
_entity_poly.pdbx_seq_one_letter_code
_entity_poly.pdbx_strand_id
1 'polypeptide(L)'
;MRSDIVMIIAGAALATYLPRAIPFLVGFPENIPGFLRRLLAVMPVAALGALIFPAVLLSFPERPVAGIAGVAAAALVAWVRGGLIIPVLSSIASAYIILSL
;
A
#
# COMPACT_ATOMS: atom_id res chain seq x y z
N MET A 1 -5.76 27.38 -18.35
CA MET A 1 -5.25 26.60 -17.19
C MET A 1 -4.13 27.40 -16.55
N ARG A 2 -4.10 27.52 -15.22
CA ARG A 2 -3.11 28.36 -14.51
C ARG A 2 -1.71 27.77 -14.70
N SER A 3 -0.74 28.59 -15.08
CA SER A 3 0.66 28.19 -15.27
C SER A 3 1.24 27.48 -14.04
N ASP A 4 0.82 27.90 -12.85
CA ASP A 4 1.25 27.33 -11.57
C ASP A 4 0.93 25.83 -11.46
N ILE A 5 -0.25 25.42 -11.93
CA ILE A 5 -0.71 24.03 -11.86
C ILE A 5 0.13 23.17 -12.80
N VAL A 6 0.43 23.68 -14.00
CA VAL A 6 1.27 22.96 -14.97
C VAL A 6 2.68 22.76 -14.42
N MET A 7 3.23 23.76 -13.73
CA MET A 7 4.56 23.68 -13.13
C MET A 7 4.60 22.70 -11.95
N ILE A 8 3.54 22.65 -11.12
CA ILE A 8 3.40 21.65 -10.05
C ILE A 8 3.30 20.23 -10.62
N ILE A 9 2.48 20.04 -11.67
CA ILE A 9 2.32 18.73 -12.32
C ILE A 9 3.65 18.28 -12.92
N ALA A 10 4.35 19.17 -13.65
CA ALA A 10 5.65 18.86 -14.24
C ALA A 10 6.70 18.52 -13.19
N GLY A 11 6.76 19.28 -12.08
CA GLY A 11 7.65 19.01 -10.96
C GLY A 11 7.35 17.67 -10.28
N ALA A 12 6.08 17.38 -9.99
CA ALA A 12 5.67 16.12 -9.37
C ALA A 12 5.92 14.91 -10.28
N ALA A 13 5.65 15.05 -11.58
CA ALA A 13 5.92 14.02 -12.58
C ALA A 13 7.42 13.71 -12.67
N LEU A 14 8.29 14.73 -12.73
CA LEU A 14 9.73 14.54 -12.72
C LEU A 14 10.20 13.84 -11.44
N ALA A 15 9.74 14.30 -10.27
CA ALA A 15 10.16 13.76 -8.98
C ALA A 15 9.77 12.28 -8.77
N THR A 16 8.68 11.81 -9.38
CA THR A 16 8.25 10.40 -9.29
C THR A 16 8.78 9.53 -10.42
N TYR A 17 8.92 10.09 -11.63
CA TYR A 17 9.38 9.35 -12.79
C TYR A 17 10.89 9.13 -12.77
N LEU A 18 11.69 10.10 -12.31
CA LEU A 18 13.15 9.92 -12.20
C LEU A 18 13.51 8.69 -11.35
N PRO A 19 13.06 8.56 -10.09
CA PRO A 19 13.40 7.39 -9.26
C PRO A 19 12.92 6.06 -9.86
N ARG A 20 11.83 6.05 -10.64
CA ARG A 20 11.32 4.85 -11.32
C ARG A 20 12.11 4.50 -12.58
N ALA A 21 12.55 5.49 -13.33
CA ALA A 21 13.28 5.31 -14.59
C ALA A 21 14.77 5.01 -14.36
N ILE A 22 15.37 5.55 -13.29
CA ILE A 22 16.78 5.32 -12.92
C ILE A 22 17.12 3.81 -12.84
N PRO A 23 16.35 2.95 -12.16
CA PRO A 23 16.59 1.51 -12.13
C PRO A 23 16.62 0.84 -13.52
N PHE A 24 15.85 1.37 -14.48
CA PHE A 24 15.80 0.85 -15.85
C PHE A 24 16.95 1.39 -16.72
N LEU A 25 17.38 2.63 -16.50
CA LEU A 25 18.41 3.31 -17.29
C LEU A 25 19.83 2.93 -16.87
N VAL A 26 20.06 2.74 -15.57
CA VAL A 26 21.41 2.49 -15.02
C VAL A 26 21.78 1.01 -15.08
N GLY A 27 20.83 0.11 -15.37
CA GLY A 27 21.00 -1.33 -15.23
C GLY A 27 21.08 -1.70 -13.74
N PHE A 28 20.36 -2.74 -13.33
CA PHE A 28 20.52 -3.22 -11.95
C PHE A 28 21.96 -3.70 -11.78
N PRO A 29 22.71 -3.21 -10.77
CA PRO A 29 24.05 -3.68 -10.54
C PRO A 29 23.98 -5.19 -10.27
N GLU A 30 24.62 -6.00 -11.11
CA GLU A 30 24.66 -7.46 -10.96
C GLU A 30 25.24 -7.89 -9.60
N ASN A 31 25.98 -6.99 -8.95
CA ASN A 31 26.60 -7.17 -7.64
C ASN A 31 25.93 -6.34 -6.53
N ILE A 32 24.61 -6.46 -6.34
CA ILE A 32 24.01 -5.98 -5.08
C ILE A 32 24.60 -6.84 -3.94
N PRO A 33 25.24 -6.23 -2.91
CA PRO A 33 25.78 -6.96 -1.78
C PRO A 33 24.70 -7.85 -1.16
N GLY A 34 25.05 -9.07 -0.76
CA GLY A 34 24.08 -10.04 -0.22
C GLY A 34 23.23 -9.50 0.94
N PHE A 35 23.79 -8.57 1.73
CA PHE A 35 23.08 -7.84 2.78
C PHE A 35 21.94 -6.96 2.23
N LEU A 36 22.22 -6.10 1.25
CA LEU A 36 21.21 -5.23 0.63
C LEU A 36 20.14 -6.05 -0.06
N ARG A 37 20.50 -7.11 -0.79
CA ARG A 37 19.50 -7.95 -1.46
C ARG A 37 18.52 -8.59 -0.47
N ARG A 38 19.01 -9.05 0.69
CA ARG A 38 18.16 -9.58 1.77
C ARG A 38 17.28 -8.48 2.38
N LEU A 39 17.83 -7.28 2.59
CA LEU A 39 17.09 -6.15 3.15
C LEU A 39 15.99 -5.65 2.20
N LEU A 40 16.30 -5.49 0.90
CA LEU A 40 15.34 -5.10 -0.13
C LEU A 40 14.22 -6.14 -0.32
N ALA A 41 14.49 -7.43 -0.09
CA ALA A 41 13.45 -8.46 -0.16
C ALA A 41 12.43 -8.36 0.99
N VAL A 42 12.85 -7.91 2.17
CA VAL A 42 11.99 -7.81 3.37
C VAL A 42 11.30 -6.44 3.46
N MET A 43 11.92 -5.40 2.90
CA MET A 43 11.42 -4.03 2.86
C MET A 43 9.93 -3.89 2.48
N PRO A 44 9.43 -4.49 1.38
CA PRO A 44 8.02 -4.33 0.98
C PRO A 44 7.05 -4.87 2.03
N VAL A 45 7.34 -6.04 2.60
CA VAL A 45 6.49 -6.67 3.62
C VAL A 45 6.51 -5.87 4.91
N ALA A 46 7.69 -5.39 5.32
CA ALA A 46 7.85 -4.54 6.50
C ALA A 46 7.12 -3.21 6.35
N ALA A 47 7.24 -2.56 5.17
CA ALA A 47 6.56 -1.30 4.88
C ALA A 47 5.04 -1.45 4.85
N LEU A 48 4.52 -2.48 4.17
CA LEU A 48 3.08 -2.77 4.15
C LEU A 48 2.56 -3.08 5.56
N GLY A 49 3.28 -3.89 6.35
CA GLY A 49 2.91 -4.18 7.73
C GLY A 49 2.88 -2.93 8.61
N ALA A 50 3.93 -2.10 8.54
CA ALA A 50 4.04 -0.86 9.31
C ALA A 50 3.00 0.20 8.91
N LEU A 51 2.49 0.17 7.68
CA LEU A 51 1.42 1.07 7.23
C LEU A 51 0.03 0.53 7.56
N ILE A 52 -0.22 -0.76 7.32
CA ILE A 52 -1.54 -1.38 7.48
C ILE A 52 -1.90 -1.50 8.96
N PHE A 53 -0.99 -1.97 9.81
CA PHE A 53 -1.29 -2.20 11.23
C PHE A 53 -1.82 -0.96 11.97
N PRO A 54 -1.15 0.21 11.93
CA PRO A 54 -1.68 1.41 12.55
C PRO A 54 -2.92 1.94 11.83
N ALA A 55 -3.00 1.83 10.50
CA ALA A 55 -4.17 2.30 9.75
C ALA A 55 -5.45 1.58 10.20
N VAL A 56 -5.36 0.29 10.49
CA VAL A 56 -6.51 -0.53 10.93
C VAL A 56 -7.03 -0.09 12.30
N LEU A 57 -6.12 0.28 13.21
CA LEU A 57 -6.46 0.67 14.57
C LEU A 57 -6.89 2.13 14.69
N LEU A 58 -6.28 3.02 13.90
CA LEU A 58 -6.43 4.47 14.04
C LEU A 58 -7.44 5.10 13.09
N SER A 59 -7.84 4.43 12.01
CA SER A 59 -8.75 5.03 11.01
C SER A 59 -10.19 5.21 11.51
N PHE A 60 -10.60 4.50 12.56
CA PHE A 60 -11.96 4.55 13.11
C PHE A 60 -11.96 4.84 14.61
N PRO A 61 -11.73 6.11 15.04
CA PRO A 61 -11.60 6.46 16.45
C PRO A 61 -12.83 6.10 17.30
N GLU A 62 -14.03 6.26 16.73
CA GLU A 62 -15.30 5.97 17.41
C GLU A 62 -15.58 4.45 17.52
N ARG A 63 -15.09 3.66 16.56
CA ARG A 63 -15.39 2.22 16.44
C ARG A 63 -14.21 1.45 15.85
N PRO A 64 -13.15 1.17 16.64
CA PRO A 64 -11.97 0.45 16.16
C PRO A 64 -12.27 -0.99 15.71
N VAL A 65 -13.40 -1.56 16.16
CA VAL A 65 -13.91 -2.87 15.74
C VAL A 65 -14.12 -2.94 14.23
N ALA A 66 -14.48 -1.83 13.57
CA ALA A 66 -14.69 -1.79 12.12
C ALA A 66 -13.41 -2.11 11.33
N GLY A 67 -12.26 -1.58 11.79
CA GLY A 67 -10.97 -1.85 11.17
C GLY A 67 -10.55 -3.31 11.32
N ILE A 68 -10.65 -3.84 12.54
CA ILE A 68 -10.27 -5.24 12.85
C ILE A 68 -11.12 -6.22 12.04
N ALA A 69 -12.43 -5.97 11.96
CA ALA A 69 -13.34 -6.81 11.19
C ALA A 69 -13.08 -6.73 9.68
N GLY A 70 -12.79 -5.54 9.14
CA GLY A 70 -12.40 -5.38 7.73
C GLY A 70 -11.15 -6.19 7.38
N VAL A 71 -10.11 -6.14 8.23
CA VAL A 71 -8.89 -6.95 8.05
C VAL A 71 -9.18 -8.44 8.17
N ALA A 72 -9.95 -8.86 9.18
CA ALA A 72 -10.31 -10.26 9.37
C ALA A 72 -11.09 -10.80 8.16
N ALA A 73 -12.06 -10.05 7.65
CA ALA A 73 -12.81 -10.40 6.45
C ALA A 73 -11.90 -10.50 5.21
N ALA A 74 -10.99 -9.52 5.01
CA ALA A 74 -10.02 -9.57 3.92
C ALA A 74 -9.11 -10.80 4.02
N ALA A 75 -8.59 -11.11 5.20
CA ALA A 75 -7.68 -12.23 5.43
C ALA A 75 -8.35 -13.58 5.16
N LEU A 76 -9.57 -13.78 5.66
CA LEU A 76 -10.34 -15.01 5.44
C LEU A 76 -10.65 -15.22 3.95
N VAL A 77 -11.08 -14.17 3.27
CA VAL A 77 -11.45 -14.25 1.84
C VAL A 77 -10.23 -14.43 0.95
N ALA A 78 -9.10 -13.78 1.28
CA ALA A 78 -7.83 -13.94 0.58
C ALA A 78 -7.31 -15.38 0.64
N TRP A 79 -7.51 -16.07 1.77
CA TRP A 79 -7.09 -17.46 1.95
C TRP A 79 -7.83 -18.42 1.02
N VAL A 80 -9.12 -18.17 0.74
CA VAL A 80 -9.97 -19.10 0.01
C VAL A 80 -9.97 -18.85 -1.50
N ARG A 81 -10.10 -17.60 -1.95
CA ARG A 81 -10.38 -17.30 -3.38
C ARG A 81 -9.18 -16.86 -4.21
N GLY A 82 -8.05 -16.52 -3.60
CA GLY A 82 -6.94 -15.91 -4.32
C GLY A 82 -7.32 -14.57 -4.98
N GLY A 83 -6.32 -13.76 -5.34
CA GLY A 83 -6.54 -12.46 -5.97
C GLY A 83 -6.87 -11.32 -4.99
N LEU A 84 -6.84 -10.09 -5.52
CA LEU A 84 -6.87 -8.86 -4.72
C LEU A 84 -8.26 -8.22 -4.65
N ILE A 85 -9.06 -8.37 -5.70
CA ILE A 85 -10.34 -7.65 -5.84
C ILE A 85 -11.36 -8.13 -4.80
N ILE A 86 -11.55 -9.45 -4.66
CA ILE A 86 -12.57 -10.02 -3.79
C ILE A 86 -12.29 -9.74 -2.29
N PRO A 87 -11.05 -9.92 -1.78
CA PRO A 87 -10.72 -9.57 -0.38
C PRO A 87 -10.89 -8.08 -0.05
N VAL A 88 -10.57 -7.20 -1.00
CA VAL A 88 -10.75 -5.75 -0.83
C VAL A 88 -12.24 -5.42 -0.72
N LEU A 89 -13.07 -5.97 -1.60
CA LEU A 89 -14.52 -5.77 -1.55
C LEU A 89 -15.13 -6.29 -0.24
N SER A 90 -14.70 -7.46 0.25
CA SER A 90 -15.18 -7.99 1.53
C SER A 90 -14.75 -7.14 2.72
N SER A 91 -13.55 -6.58 2.70
CA SER A 91 -13.07 -5.64 3.72
C SER A 91 -13.94 -4.39 3.80
N ILE A 92 -14.19 -3.78 2.63
CA ILE A 92 -15.02 -2.57 2.53
C ILE A 92 -16.44 -2.84 3.03
N ALA A 93 -17.04 -3.95 2.58
CA ALA A 93 -18.38 -4.33 3.01
C ALA A 93 -18.47 -4.55 4.52
N SER A 94 -17.51 -5.27 5.11
CA SER A 94 -17.47 -5.52 6.55
C SER A 94 -17.31 -4.25 7.38
N ALA A 95 -16.38 -3.38 6.99
CA ALA A 95 -16.16 -2.10 7.67
C ALA A 95 -17.40 -1.20 7.58
N TYR A 96 -18.04 -1.14 6.40
CA TYR A 96 -19.26 -0.35 6.19
C TYR A 96 -20.42 -0.82 7.07
N ILE A 97 -20.66 -2.13 7.14
CA ILE A 97 -21.74 -2.70 7.96
C ILE A 97 -21.57 -2.33 9.43
N ILE A 98 -20.35 -2.44 9.97
CA ILE A 98 -20.06 -2.15 11.39
C ILE A 98 -20.15 -0.65 11.70
N LEU A 99 -19.78 0.20 10.74
CA LEU A 99 -19.89 1.64 10.90
C LEU A 99 -21.34 2.12 10.79
N SER A 100 -22.19 1.42 10.02
CA SER A 100 -23.61 1.75 9.84
C SER A 100 -24.53 1.30 10.98
N LEU A 101 -24.03 0.43 11.88
CA LEU A 101 -24.77 -0.04 13.06
C LEU A 101 -24.75 1.00 14.19
#